data_AF-A0A0Q8PJG2-F1
#
_entry.id   AF-A0A0Q8PJG2-F1
#
_cell.length_a   1.000
_cell.length_b   1.000
_cell.length_c   1.000
_cell.angle_alpha   90.00
_cell.angle_beta   90.00
_cell.angle_gamma   90.00
#
_symmetry.space_group_name_H-M   'P 1'
#
loop_
_entity.id
_entity.type
_entity.pdbx_description
1 polymer ?
#
loop_
_entity_poly.entity_id
_entity_poly.type
_entity_poly.pdbx_seq_one_letter_code
_entity_poly.pdbx_strand_id
1 'polypeptide(L)' 'MSLVTQAFIVEKYGIRLKLEQVAEILGVTKGALYNQISAGTCPVKTYVDGGKRWADYRDVAKHIDECRELAA' A
#
# COMPACT_ATOMS: atom_id res chain seq x y z
N MET A 1 4.23 13.43 -4.83
CA MET A 1 4.20 12.02 -5.28
C MET A 1 5.09 11.84 -6.49
N SER A 2 6.09 10.97 -6.38
CA SER A 2 7.10 10.63 -7.38
C SER A 2 6.54 9.67 -8.43
N LEU A 3 6.86 9.93 -9.71
CA LEU A 3 6.57 9.00 -10.80
C LEU A 3 7.45 7.74 -10.73
N VAL A 4 8.64 7.84 -10.12
CA VAL A 4 9.59 6.72 -10.01
C VAL A 4 9.07 5.66 -9.05
N THR A 5 8.55 6.06 -7.88
CA THR A 5 8.00 5.14 -6.88
C THR A 5 6.82 4.35 -7.47
N GLN A 6 5.95 5.04 -8.21
CA GLN A 6 4.84 4.41 -8.94
C GLN A 6 5.31 3.41 -10.00
N ALA A 7 6.27 3.79 -10.84
CA ALA A 7 6.81 2.92 -11.88
C ALA A 7 7.37 1.62 -11.29
N PHE A 8 8.13 1.72 -10.20
CA PHE A 8 8.69 0.56 -9.51
C PHE A 8 7.61 -0.38 -8.94
N ILE A 9 6.57 0.18 -8.31
CA ILE A 9 5.46 -0.63 -7.79
C ILE A 9 4.68 -1.30 -8.92
N VAL A 10 4.37 -0.58 -10.00
CA VAL A 10 3.63 -1.12 -11.15
C VAL A 10 4.43 -2.21 -11.86
N GLU A 11 5.74 -2.03 -12.03
CA GLU A 11 6.60 -3.03 -12.64
C GLU A 11 6.66 -4.33 -11.82
N LYS A 12 6.76 -4.23 -10.49
CA LYS A 12 6.87 -5.41 -9.60
C LYS A 12 5.52 -6.09 -9.33
N TYR A 13 4.45 -5.33 -9.17
CA TYR A 13 3.17 -5.83 -8.63
C TYR A 13 1.95 -5.54 -9.51
N GLY A 14 2.08 -4.70 -10.53
CA GLY A 14 0.97 -4.24 -11.36
C GLY A 14 0.18 -3.08 -10.76
N ILE A 15 -0.96 -2.78 -11.38
CA ILE A 15 -1.79 -1.61 -11.03
C ILE A 15 -2.63 -1.79 -9.76
N ARG A 16 -2.79 -3.01 -9.26
CA ARG A 16 -3.57 -3.33 -8.05
C ARG A 16 -2.80 -4.29 -7.19
N LEU A 17 -2.66 -3.94 -5.92
CA LEU A 17 -1.90 -4.73 -4.97
C LEU A 17 -2.84 -5.53 -4.06
N LYS A 18 -2.49 -6.79 -3.84
CA LYS A 18 -3.06 -7.61 -2.78
C LYS A 18 -2.52 -7.17 -1.43
N LEU A 19 -3.26 -7.43 -0.35
CA LEU A 19 -2.82 -7.05 0.99
C LEU A 19 -1.47 -7.66 1.40
N GLU A 20 -1.12 -8.85 0.90
CA GLU A 20 0.20 -9.45 1.14
C GLU A 20 1.34 -8.59 0.57
N GLN A 21 1.13 -8.01 -0.62
CA GLN A 21 2.11 -7.16 -1.29
C GLN A 21 2.19 -5.79 -0.62
N VAL A 22 1.05 -5.24 -0.19
CA VAL A 22 1.03 -4.00 0.60
C VAL A 22 1.78 -4.20 1.91
N ALA A 23 1.56 -5.31 2.61
CA ALA A 23 2.25 -5.63 3.85
C ALA A 23 3.77 -5.75 3.65
N GLU A 24 4.20 -6.41 2.57
CA GLU A 24 5.62 -6.51 2.17
C GLU A 24 6.24 -5.11 1.97
N ILE A 25 5.56 -4.23 1.21
CA ILE A 25 6.07 -2.88 0.92
C ILE A 25 6.14 -2.03 2.18
N LEU A 26 5.14 -2.11 3.06
CA LEU A 26 5.08 -1.35 4.30
C LEU A 26 5.98 -1.93 5.41
N GLY A 27 6.60 -3.09 5.18
CA GLY A 27 7.45 -3.75 6.18
C GLY A 27 6.68 -4.25 7.41
N VAL A 28 5.39 -4.58 7.25
CA VAL A 28 4.54 -5.10 8.35
C VAL A 28 4.06 -6.52 8.05
N THR A 29 3.63 -7.25 9.07
CA THR A 29 3.00 -8.56 8.84
C THR A 29 1.61 -8.39 8.23
N LYS A 30 1.16 -9.40 7.46
CA LYS A 30 -0.22 -9.45 6.94
C LYS A 30 -1.23 -9.24 8.07
N GLY A 31 -1.08 -9.96 9.18
CA GLY A 31 -1.99 -9.85 10.34
C GLY A 31 -2.04 -8.43 10.92
N ALA A 32 -0.89 -7.77 11.06
CA ALA A 32 -0.84 -6.38 11.51
C ALA A 32 -1.57 -5.44 10.53
N LEU A 33 -1.40 -5.62 9.21
CA LEU A 33 -2.10 -4.84 8.21
C LEU A 33 -3.62 -5.05 8.27
N TYR A 34 -4.10 -6.29 8.45
CA TYR A 34 -5.53 -6.55 8.66
C TYR A 34 -6.07 -5.88 9.93
N ASN A 35 -5.30 -5.92 11.03
CA ASN A 35 -5.68 -5.25 12.27
C ASN A 35 -5.78 -3.74 12.08
N GLN A 36 -4.83 -3.13 11.38
CA GLN A 36 -4.88 -1.69 11.04
C GLN A 36 -6.08 -1.34 10.17
N ILE A 37 -6.41 -2.18 9.17
CA ILE A 37 -7.59 -1.97 8.31
C ILE A 37 -8.88 -2.06 9.14
N SER A 38 -8.99 -3.06 10.02
CA SER A 38 -10.14 -3.25 10.91
C SER A 38 -10.28 -2.08 11.89
N ALA A 39 -9.17 -1.57 12.41
CA ALA A 39 -9.13 -0.44 13.33
C ALA A 39 -9.28 0.93 12.63
N GLY A 40 -9.31 0.99 11.29
CA GLY A 40 -9.35 2.24 10.53
C GLY A 40 -8.05 3.05 10.57
N THR A 41 -6.93 2.44 10.99
CA THR A 41 -5.62 3.08 11.13
C THR A 41 -4.64 2.73 10.00
N CYS A 42 -5.07 1.93 9.00
CA CYS A 42 -4.25 1.61 7.84
C CYS A 42 -3.93 2.89 7.05
N PRO A 43 -2.64 3.20 6.82
CA PRO A 43 -2.25 4.45 6.17
C PRO A 43 -2.57 4.48 4.67
N VAL A 44 -2.71 3.30 4.05
CA VAL A 44 -3.05 3.15 2.63
C VAL A 44 -4.54 2.82 2.48
N LYS A 45 -5.22 3.51 1.55
CA LYS A 45 -6.62 3.22 1.22
C LYS A 45 -6.76 1.85 0.59
N THR A 46 -7.79 1.10 1.01
CA THR A 46 -8.12 -0.21 0.43
C THR A 46 -9.59 -0.29 0.09
N TYR A 47 -9.92 -1.09 -0.92
CA TYR A 47 -11.29 -1.34 -1.37
C TYR A 47 -11.50 -2.83 -1.65
N VAL A 48 -12.77 -3.25 -1.75
CA VAL A 48 -13.12 -4.64 -2.07
C VAL A 48 -13.64 -4.71 -3.50
N ASP A 49 -13.09 -5.62 -4.29
CA ASP A 49 -13.53 -5.92 -5.65
C ASP A 49 -13.39 -7.44 -5.91
N GLY A 50 -14.45 -8.07 -6.41
CA GLY A 50 -14.51 -9.53 -6.63
C GLY A 50 -14.28 -10.36 -5.37
N GLY A 51 -14.74 -9.89 -4.20
CA GLY A 51 -14.55 -10.57 -2.91
C GLY A 51 -13.12 -10.54 -2.36
N LYS A 52 -12.21 -9.82 -3.02
CA LYS A 52 -10.82 -9.62 -2.60
C LYS A 52 -10.59 -8.17 -2.25
N ARG A 53 -9.70 -7.93 -1.28
CA ARG A 53 -9.30 -6.58 -0.88
C ARG A 53 -8.05 -6.15 -1.65
N TRP A 54 -8.10 -4.95 -2.19
CA TRP A 54 -7.08 -4.36 -3.05
C TRP A 54 -6.65 -3.00 -2.52
N ALA A 55 -5.41 -2.63 -2.82
CA ALA A 55 -4.90 -1.27 -2.75
C ALA A 55 -4.51 -0.78 -4.14
N ASP A 56 -4.76 0.49 -4.43
CA ASP A 56 -4.28 1.13 -5.65
C ASP A 56 -2.78 1.42 -5.52
N TYR A 57 -2.01 1.16 -6.58
CA TYR A 57 -0.56 1.41 -6.58
C TYR A 57 -0.21 2.86 -6.29
N ARG A 58 -1.07 3.82 -6.69
CA ARG A 58 -0.87 5.26 -6.47
C ARG A 58 -0.96 5.62 -5.00
N ASP A 59 -1.93 5.04 -4.29
CA ASP A 59 -2.10 5.27 -2.85
C ASP A 59 -0.95 4.68 -2.05
N VAL A 60 -0.47 3.50 -2.43
CA VAL A 60 0.73 2.88 -1.83
C VAL A 60 1.96 3.76 -2.10
N ALA A 61 2.18 4.18 -3.36
CA ALA A 61 3.31 5.03 -3.72
C ALA A 61 3.29 6.37 -2.97
N LYS A 62 2.12 6.99 -2.89
CA LYS A 62 1.92 8.25 -2.18
C LYS A 62 2.35 8.13 -0.72
N HIS A 63 1.94 7.07 -0.03
CA HIS A 63 2.32 6.87 1.37
C HIS A 63 3.85 6.71 1.55
N ILE A 64 4.51 5.97 0.66
CA ILE A 64 5.97 5.81 0.71
C ILE A 64 6.69 7.14 0.49
N ASP A 65 6.21 7.96 -0.46
CA ASP A 65 6.77 9.29 -0.70
C ASP A 65 6.56 10.22 0.50
N GLU A 66 5.38 10.19 1.13
CA GLU A 66 5.08 10.96 2.35
C GLU A 66 6.01 10.55 3.51
N CYS A 67 6.26 9.25 3.70
CA CYS A 67 7.22 8.77 4.69
C CYS A 67 8.63 9.33 4.46
N ARG A 68 9.05 9.48 3.20
CA ARG A 68 10.33 10.11 2.86
C ARG A 68 10.34 11.61 3.15
N GLU A 69 9.25 12.32 2.85
CA GLU A 69 9.14 13.75 3.13
C GLU A 69 9.12 14.06 4.64
N LEU A 70 8.59 13.14 5.45
CA LEU A 70 8.52 13.26 6.90
C LEU A 70 9.77 12.76 7.63
N ALA A 71 10.68 12.05 6.95
CA ALA A 71 11.92 11.57 7.53
C ALA A 71 12.89 12.75 7.80
N ALA A 72 13.39 12.84 9.03
CA ALA A 72 14.29 13.90 9.51
C ALA A 72 15.76 13.66 9.12
#